data_AF-A0A9Q9UWA7-F1
#
_entry.id   AF-A0A9Q9UWA7-F1
#
_cell.length_a   1.000
_cell.length_b   1.000
_cell.length_c   1.000
_cell.angle_alpha   90.00
_cell.angle_beta   90.00
_cell.angle_gamma   90.00
#
_symmetry.space_group_name_H-M   'P 1'
#
loop_
_entity.id
_entity.type
_entity.pdbx_description
1 polymer ?
#
loop_
_entity_poly.entity_id
_entity_poly.type
_entity_poly.pdbx_seq_one_letter_code
_entity_poly.pdbx_strand_id
1 'polypeptide(L)' 'MRFFIYLHGFASSPESAKAVYLQQAFAGLNVSLTIPDRYFLATKIYQSRS' A
#
# COMPACT_ATOMS: atom_id res chain seq x y z
N MET A 1 12.93 -10.85 -5.80
CA MET A 1 11.84 -9.89 -6.10
C MET A 1 11.52 -9.14 -4.82
N ARG A 2 11.55 -7.80 -4.81
CA ARG A 2 11.33 -7.00 -3.59
C ARG A 2 9.92 -6.43 -3.63
N PHE A 3 9.22 -6.51 -2.50
CA PHE A 3 7.84 -6.05 -2.37
C PHE A 3 7.78 -4.94 -1.33
N PHE A 4 7.18 -3.80 -1.69
CA PHE A 4 7.08 -2.64 -0.82
C PHE A 4 5.63 -2.36 -0.49
N ILE A 5 5.37 -2.13 0.80
CA ILE A 5 4.06 -1.75 1.32
C ILE A 5 4.20 -0.37 1.96
N TYR A 6 3.38 0.58 1.54
CA TYR A 6 3.28 1.88 2.19
C TYR A 6 2.03 1.94 3.06
N LEU A 7 2.25 1.97 4.37
CA LEU A 7 1.18 2.13 5.36
C LEU A 7 0.89 3.63 5.52
N HIS A 8 -0.29 4.05 5.07
CA HIS A 8 -0.73 5.43 5.22
C HIS A 8 -1.07 5.75 6.69
N GLY A 9 -1.06 7.04 7.04
CA GLY A 9 -1.29 7.51 8.42
C GLY A 9 -2.72 7.29 8.93
N PHE A 10 -2.93 7.57 10.21
CA PHE A 10 -4.25 7.53 10.84
C PHE A 10 -5.21 8.50 10.14
N ALA A 11 -6.43 8.02 9.82
CA ALA A 11 -7.47 8.76 9.10
C ALA A 11 -7.15 9.19 7.65
N SER A 12 -5.99 8.84 7.10
CA SER A 12 -5.76 8.98 5.65
C SER A 12 -6.27 7.74 4.89
N SER A 13 -6.23 7.81 3.56
CA SER A 13 -6.58 6.71 2.66
C SER A 13 -5.49 6.50 1.59
N PRO A 14 -5.56 5.41 0.81
CA PRO A 14 -4.67 5.20 -0.34
C PRO A 14 -4.71 6.32 -1.40
N GLU A 15 -5.79 7.11 -1.43
CA GLU A 15 -5.99 8.22 -2.36
C GLU A 15 -5.42 9.54 -1.83
N SER A 16 -4.86 9.57 -0.61
CA SER A 16 -4.22 10.78 -0.09
C SER A 16 -3.11 11.27 -1.03
N ALA A 17 -2.95 12.59 -1.15
CA ALA A 17 -1.95 13.17 -2.05
C ALA A 17 -0.53 12.60 -1.83
N LYS A 18 -0.18 12.29 -0.58
CA LYS A 18 1.10 11.66 -0.22
C LYS A 18 1.21 10.23 -0.74
N ALA A 19 0.14 9.43 -0.63
CA ALA A 19 0.10 8.06 -1.12
C ALA A 19 0.23 8.01 -2.65
N VAL A 20 -0.53 8.87 -3.36
CA VAL A 20 -0.47 8.99 -4.82
C VAL A 20 0.92 9.42 -5.28
N TYR A 21 1.51 10.43 -4.62
CA TYR A 21 2.88 10.87 -4.92
C TYR A 21 3.91 9.74 -4.78
N LEU A 22 3.85 8.96 -3.70
CA LEU A 22 4.75 7.83 -3.48
C LEU A 22 4.54 6.73 -4.52
N GLN A 23 3.30 6.44 -4.90
CA GLN A 23 2.99 5.47 -5.95
C GLN A 23 3.62 5.88 -7.29
N GLN A 24 3.47 7.14 -7.68
CA GLN A 24 4.04 7.68 -8.91
C GLN A 24 5.58 7.66 -8.89
N ALA A 25 6.19 8.04 -7.76
CA ALA A 25 7.65 8.01 -7.60
C ALA A 25 8.22 6.59 -7.72
N PHE A 26 7.56 5.60 -7.11
CA PHE A 26 7.98 4.19 -7.21
C PHE A 26 7.76 3.62 -8.61
N ALA A 27 6.67 3.98 -9.28
CA ALA A 27 6.41 3.60 -10.67
C ALA A 27 7.50 4.11 -11.62
N GLY A 28 7.99 5.34 -11.42
CA GLY A 28 9.12 5.89 -12.19
C GLY A 28 10.43 5.11 -12.03
N LEU A 29 10.57 4.31 -10.97
CA LEU A 29 11.72 3.45 -10.70
C LEU A 29 11.49 1.99 -11.13
N ASN A 30 10.37 1.68 -11.79
CA ASN A 30 9.92 0.31 -12.06
C ASN A 30 9.82 -0.54 -10.78
N VAL A 31 9.47 0.07 -9.65
CA VAL A 31 9.25 -0.61 -8.37
C VAL A 31 7.75 -0.62 -8.06
N SER A 32 7.21 -1.80 -7.77
CA SER A 32 5.81 -1.91 -7.34
C SER A 32 5.65 -1.47 -5.88
N LEU A 33 4.75 -0.53 -5.63
CA LEU A 33 4.34 -0.09 -4.29
C LEU A 33 2.88 -0.44 -4.06
N THR A 34 2.60 -1.24 -3.02
CA THR A 34 1.24 -1.53 -2.58
C THR A 34 0.85 -0.57 -1.47
N ILE A 35 -0.31 0.09 -1.63
CA ILE A 35 -0.87 1.01 -0.63
C ILE A 35 -2.18 0.41 -0.12
N PRO A 36 -2.12 -0.42 0.93
CA PRO A 36 -3.31 -1.05 1.48
C PRO A 36 -4.15 -0.03 2.24
N ASP A 37 -5.46 -0.08 2.06
CA ASP A 37 -6.40 0.53 3.02
C ASP A 37 -6.53 -0.36 4.27
N ARG A 38 -7.11 0.16 5.36
CA ARG A 38 -7.33 -0.56 6.62
C ARG A 38 -8.06 -1.90 6.44
N TYR A 39 -8.95 -2.01 5.45
CA TYR A 39 -9.65 -3.26 5.12
C TYR A 39 -8.78 -4.31 4.41
N PHE A 40 -7.67 -3.90 3.79
CA PHE A 40 -6.80 -4.78 3.01
C PHE A 40 -5.89 -5.65 3.90
N LEU A 41 -5.42 -5.12 5.04
CA LEU A 41 -4.57 -5.90 5.95
C LEU A 41 -5.36 -7.00 6.67
N ALA A 42 -6.61 -6.72 7.05
CA ALA A 42 -7.47 -7.70 7.71
C ALA A 42 -7.78 -8.91 6.81
N THR A 43 -7.98 -8.68 5.51
CA THR A 43 -8.33 -9.74 4.54
C THR A 43 -7.14 -10.63 4.19
N LYS A 44 -5.92 -10.08 4.06
CA LYS A 44 -4.70 -10.88 3.84
C LYS A 44 -4.28 -11.72 5.04
N ILE A 45 -4.43 -11.21 6.26
CA ILE A 45 -4.13 -11.97 7.49
C ILE A 45 -5.15 -13.11 7.68
N TYR A 46 -6.42 -12.86 7.37
CA TYR A 46 -7.48 -13.88 7.48
C TYR A 46 -7.29 -15.02 6.48
N GLN A 47 -6.96 -14.72 5.23
CA GLN A 47 -6.75 -15.73 4.17
C GLN A 47 -5.44 -16.51 4.29
N SER A 48 -4.49 -16.04 5.10
CA SER A 48 -3.22 -16.75 5.33
C SER A 48 -3.32 -17.81 6.44
N ARG A 49 -4.47 -17.94 7.10
CA ARG A 49 -4.71 -18.89 8.22
C ARG A 49 -5.63 -20.06 7.85
N SER A 50 -6.01 -20.19 6.58
CA SER A 50 -6.80 -21.30 6.02
C SER A 50 -5.94 -22.21 5.16
#